data_AF-A0A2W0AJS7-F1
#
_entry.id   AF-A0A2W0AJS7-F1
#
_cell.length_a   1.000
_cell.length_b   1.000
_cell.length_c   1.000
_cell.angle_alpha   90.00
_cell.angle_beta   90.00
_cell.angle_gamma   90.00
#
_symmetry.space_group_name_H-M   'P 1'
#
loop_
_entity.id
_entity.type
_entity.pdbx_description
1 polymer ?
#
loop_
_entity_poly.entity_id
_entity_poly.type
_entity_poly.pdbx_seq_one_letter_code
_entity_poly.pdbx_strand_id
1 'polypeptide(L)'
;MNLEVHADAHSSAARAAAGFIASDARAVVSERHRYVMAISGGRTPWLMLRALANENVPWNPIHIFQVDERVAPAGQQDRNLTHLQENSAATCSSASSPDACNAC
;
A
#
# COMPACT_ATOMS: atom_id res chain seq x y z
N MET A 1 16.59 -12.50 -10.96
CA MET A 1 15.53 -11.63 -11.53
C MET A 1 14.37 -12.53 -11.91
N ASN A 2 13.20 -12.35 -11.30
CA ASN A 2 11.97 -13.06 -11.67
C ASN A 2 11.09 -12.10 -12.50
N LEU A 3 10.47 -12.60 -13.56
CA LEU A 3 9.59 -11.81 -14.44
C LEU A 3 8.25 -12.52 -14.58
N GLU A 4 7.19 -11.82 -14.17
CA GLU A 4 5.81 -12.30 -14.30
C GLU A 4 5.04 -11.37 -15.23
N VAL A 5 4.37 -11.96 -16.22
CA VAL A 5 3.62 -11.23 -17.25
C VAL A 5 2.14 -11.48 -17.06
N HIS A 6 1.38 -10.39 -16.97
CA HIS A 6 -0.08 -10.42 -16.85
C HIS A 6 -0.72 -9.77 -18.07
N ALA A 7 -1.99 -10.11 -18.32
CA ALA A 7 -2.73 -9.64 -19.49
C ALA A 7 -2.90 -8.11 -19.52
N ASP A 8 -3.00 -7.48 -18.36
CA ASP A 8 -3.25 -6.05 -18.23
C ASP A 8 -2.80 -5.48 -16.87
N ALA A 9 -2.57 -4.16 -16.84
CA ALA A 9 -2.15 -3.49 -15.61
C ALA A 9 -3.28 -3.30 -14.59
N HIS A 10 -4.51 -3.08 -15.05
CA HIS A 10 -5.63 -2.66 -14.19
C HIS A 10 -6.19 -3.77 -13.31
N SER A 11 -6.36 -4.95 -13.89
CA SER A 11 -7.07 -6.06 -13.27
C SER A 11 -6.11 -7.16 -12.83
N SER A 12 -5.18 -7.57 -13.69
CA SER A 12 -4.38 -8.78 -13.44
C SER A 12 -3.06 -8.48 -12.74
N ALA A 13 -2.26 -7.54 -13.24
CA ALA A 13 -0.97 -7.20 -12.61
C ALA A 13 -1.13 -6.58 -11.22
N ALA A 14 -2.07 -5.63 -11.05
CA ALA A 14 -2.30 -4.97 -9.77
C ALA A 14 -2.74 -5.95 -8.66
N ARG A 15 -3.66 -6.88 -8.97
CA ARG A 15 -4.10 -7.92 -8.02
C ARG A 15 -3.00 -8.92 -7.70
N ALA A 16 -2.23 -9.35 -8.70
CA ALA A 16 -1.11 -10.24 -8.47
C ALA A 16 -0.06 -9.62 -7.55
N ALA A 17 0.31 -8.34 -7.80
CA ALA A 17 1.23 -7.60 -6.95
C ALA A 17 0.68 -7.41 -5.52
N ALA A 18 -0.61 -7.09 -5.36
CA ALA A 18 -1.25 -6.97 -4.06
C ALA A 18 -1.23 -8.30 -3.28
N GLY A 19 -1.61 -9.41 -3.92
CA GLY A 19 -1.58 -10.74 -3.31
C GLY A 19 -0.17 -11.18 -2.90
N PHE A 20 0.83 -10.88 -3.73
CA PHE A 20 2.24 -11.12 -3.42
C PHE A 20 2.66 -10.35 -2.16
N ILE A 21 2.44 -9.03 -2.13
CA ILE A 21 2.80 -8.17 -0.98
C ILE A 21 2.07 -8.62 0.29
N ALA A 22 0.77 -8.93 0.21
CA ALA A 22 -0.01 -9.37 1.36
C ALA A 22 0.50 -10.69 1.93
N SER A 23 0.86 -11.65 1.07
CA SER A 23 1.42 -12.93 1.49
C SER A 23 2.80 -12.76 2.14
N ASP A 24 3.67 -11.96 1.53
CA ASP A 24 5.00 -11.66 2.05
C ASP A 24 4.93 -10.92 3.39
N ALA A 25 4.06 -9.92 3.51
CA ALA A 25 3.83 -9.18 4.75
C ALA A 25 3.36 -10.11 5.86
N ARG A 26 2.40 -11.01 5.62
CA ARG A 26 1.95 -11.98 6.63
C ARG A 26 3.08 -12.89 7.10
N ALA A 27 3.86 -13.44 6.17
CA ALA A 27 4.99 -14.32 6.49
C ALA A 27 6.04 -13.59 7.33
N VAL A 28 6.51 -12.43 6.86
CA VAL A 28 7.54 -11.65 7.55
C VAL A 28 7.08 -11.12 8.91
N VAL A 29 5.83 -10.66 9.02
CA VAL A 29 5.29 -10.21 10.31
C VAL A 29 5.20 -11.37 11.30
N SER A 30 4.80 -12.56 10.87
CA SER A 30 4.73 -13.73 11.76
C SER A 30 6.10 -14.12 12.33
N GLU A 31 7.17 -13.91 11.56
CA GLU A 31 8.53 -14.25 11.97
C GLU A 31 9.23 -13.12 12.73
N ARG A 32 9.01 -11.87 12.31
CA ARG A 32 9.84 -10.70 12.69
C ARG A 32 9.07 -9.57 13.37
N HIS A 33 7.75 -9.68 13.45
CA HIS A 33 6.85 -8.69 14.05
C HIS A 33 6.92 -7.29 13.42
N ARG A 34 7.57 -7.15 12.25
CA ARG A 34 7.73 -5.88 11.55
C ARG A 34 7.95 -6.11 10.05
N TYR A 35 7.23 -5.35 9.24
CA TYR A 35 7.40 -5.30 7.78
C TYR A 35 7.64 -3.87 7.33
N VAL A 36 8.53 -3.68 6.36
CA VAL A 36 8.88 -2.36 5.84
C VAL A 36 8.77 -2.41 4.33
N MET A 37 8.01 -1.48 3.76
CA MET A 37 7.88 -1.35 2.31
C MET A 37 8.02 0.11 1.88
N ALA A 38 8.60 0.31 0.70
CA ALA A 38 8.66 1.60 0.05
C ALA A 38 7.79 1.57 -1.22
N ILE A 39 6.95 2.58 -1.40
CA ILE A 39 6.02 2.69 -2.52
C ILE A 39 6.44 3.86 -3.40
N SER A 40 6.49 3.63 -4.70
CA SER A 40 6.65 4.66 -5.72
C SER A 40 5.32 5.32 -6.07
N GLY A 41 5.39 6.53 -6.64
CA GLY A 41 4.22 7.18 -7.25
C GLY A 41 3.74 6.52 -8.54
N GLY A 42 2.64 7.05 -9.09
CA GLY A 42 2.12 6.71 -10.41
C GLY A 42 0.93 5.74 -10.40
N ARG A 43 0.28 5.62 -11.56
CA ARG A 43 -1.03 4.96 -11.69
C ARG A 43 -1.01 3.48 -11.33
N THR A 44 0.02 2.74 -11.73
CA THR A 44 0.07 1.28 -11.50
C THR A 44 0.21 0.93 -10.01
N PRO A 45 1.12 1.56 -9.23
CA PRO A 45 1.11 1.41 -7.77
C PRO A 45 -0.23 1.76 -7.11
N TRP A 46 -0.95 2.80 -7.56
CA TRP A 46 -2.24 3.16 -6.97
C TRP A 46 -3.31 2.06 -7.14
N LEU A 47 -3.36 1.45 -8.32
CA LEU A 47 -4.25 0.33 -8.60
C LEU A 47 -3.92 -0.88 -7.72
N MET A 48 -2.62 -1.16 -7.55
CA MET A 48 -2.15 -2.19 -6.62
C MET A 48 -2.54 -1.86 -5.17
N LEU A 49 -2.38 -0.62 -4.71
CA LEU A 49 -2.72 -0.23 -3.34
C LEU A 49 -4.21 -0.39 -3.04
N ARG A 50 -5.07 -0.04 -3.99
CA ARG A 50 -6.52 -0.30 -3.91
C ARG A 50 -6.84 -1.78 -3.83
N ALA A 51 -6.13 -2.62 -4.59
CA ALA A 51 -6.29 -4.07 -4.48
C ALA A 51 -5.77 -4.60 -3.14
N LEU A 52 -4.63 -4.09 -2.66
CA LEU A 52 -4.00 -4.48 -1.39
C LEU A 52 -4.86 -4.11 -0.18
N ALA A 53 -5.62 -3.00 -0.25
CA ALA A 53 -6.62 -2.64 0.76
C ALA A 53 -7.69 -3.72 0.98
N ASN A 54 -7.97 -4.55 -0.02
CA ASN A 54 -8.94 -5.65 0.05
C ASN A 54 -8.30 -6.99 0.46
N GLU A 55 -6.98 -7.03 0.69
CA GLU A 55 -6.26 -8.23 1.13
C GLU A 55 -6.19 -8.31 2.66
N ASN A 56 -6.01 -9.51 3.20
CA ASN A 56 -5.77 -9.70 4.62
C ASN A 56 -4.32 -9.31 4.99
N VAL A 57 -4.12 -8.03 5.30
CA VAL A 57 -2.81 -7.45 5.61
C VAL A 57 -2.73 -7.04 7.09
N PRO A 58 -1.70 -7.47 7.83
CA PRO A 58 -1.51 -7.06 9.22
C PRO A 58 -0.93 -5.64 9.28
N TRP A 59 -1.77 -4.61 9.10
CA TRP A 59 -1.32 -3.21 8.94
C TRP A 59 -0.53 -2.63 10.13
N ASN A 60 -0.86 -3.02 11.37
CA ASN A 60 -0.24 -2.45 12.56
C ASN A 60 1.31 -2.55 12.60
N PRO A 61 1.93 -3.71 12.32
CA PRO A 61 3.40 -3.85 12.22
C PRO A 61 4.01 -3.43 10.87
N ILE A 62 3.26 -2.78 9.96
CA ILE A 62 3.77 -2.36 8.65
C ILE A 62 4.21 -0.88 8.70
N HIS A 63 5.43 -0.62 8.24
CA HIS A 63 5.93 0.74 8.02
C HIS A 63 6.05 1.03 6.53
N ILE A 64 5.39 2.09 6.08
CA ILE A 64 5.34 2.50 4.67
C ILE A 64 6.19 3.75 4.47
N PHE A 65 7.04 3.73 3.45
CA PHE A 65 7.86 4.86 3.02
C PHE A 65 7.57 5.21 1.56
N GLN A 66 7.82 6.45 1.17
CA GLN A 66 7.79 6.86 -0.23
C GLN A 66 9.19 6.71 -0.82
N VAL A 67 9.31 6.11 -2.01
CA VAL A 67 10.60 6.00 -2.72
C VAL A 67 11.08 7.39 -3.16
N ASP A 68 10.15 8.23 -3.61
CA ASP A 68 10.36 9.60 -4.05
C ASP A 68 9.17 10.50 -3.64
N GLU A 69 9.38 11.82 -3.65
CA GLU A 69 8.31 12.81 -3.45
C GLU A 69 8.59 14.07 -4.27
N ARG A 70 7.50 14.76 -4.61
CA ARG A 70 7.50 16.02 -5.34
C ARG A 70 7.43 17.15 -4.33
N VAL A 71 8.33 18.12 -4.48
CA VAL A 71 8.34 19.32 -3.63
C VAL A 71 7.20 20.24 -4.08
N ALA A 72 6.04 20.10 -3.44
CA ALA A 72 4.84 20.88 -3.68
C ALA A 72 4.06 21.11 -2.36
N PRO A 73 3.13 22.08 -2.32
CA PRO A 73 2.27 22.28 -1.15
C PRO A 73 1.51 21.02 -0.71
N ALA A 74 1.21 20.91 0.59
CA ALA A 74 0.43 19.80 1.12
C ALA A 74 -0.95 19.67 0.46
N GLY A 75 -1.37 18.43 0.18
CA GLY A 75 -2.65 18.14 -0.49
C GLY A 75 -2.67 18.37 -2.00
N GLN A 76 -1.56 18.83 -2.61
CA GLN A 76 -1.50 19.00 -4.06
C GLN A 76 -1.45 17.65 -4.79
N GLN A 77 -2.11 17.59 -5.93
CA GLN A 77 -2.21 16.39 -6.76
C GLN A 77 -0.88 16.00 -7.43
N ASP A 78 0.11 16.89 -7.43
CA ASP A 78 1.46 16.56 -7.89
C ASP A 78 2.24 15.72 -6.88
N ARG A 79 1.80 15.66 -5.60
CA ARG A 79 2.49 14.92 -4.54
C ARG A 79 2.13 13.45 -4.52
N ASN A 80 3.13 12.60 -4.36
CA ASN A 80 2.94 11.18 -4.13
C ASN A 80 2.19 10.90 -2.81
N LEU A 81 2.38 11.73 -1.78
CA LEU A 81 1.70 11.55 -0.49
C LEU A 81 0.19 11.71 -0.60
N THR A 82 -0.28 12.69 -1.37
CA THR A 82 -1.71 12.91 -1.63
C THR A 82 -2.34 11.64 -2.20
N HIS A 83 -1.71 11.07 -3.23
CA HIS A 83 -2.18 9.81 -3.83
C HIS A 83 -2.07 8.63 -2.89
N LEU A 84 -1.00 8.52 -2.09
CA LEU A 84 -0.86 7.43 -1.13
C LEU A 84 -2.01 7.46 -0.11
N GLN A 85 -2.37 8.63 0.39
CA GLN A 85 -3.49 8.80 1.33
C GLN A 85 -4.85 8.48 0.70
N GLU A 86 -5.06 8.88 -0.56
CA GLU A 86 -6.30 8.58 -1.30
C GLU A 86 -6.48 7.10 -1.66
N ASN A 87 -5.38 6.36 -1.81
CA ASN A 87 -5.39 4.99 -2.36
C ASN A 87 -5.01 3.90 -1.37
N SER A 88 -4.60 4.25 -0.14
CA SER A 88 -4.24 3.27 0.89
C SER A 88 -5.34 3.13 1.95
N ALA A 89 -5.55 1.91 2.43
CA ALA A 89 -6.37 1.64 3.62
C ALA A 89 -5.66 2.06 4.93
N ALA A 90 -4.38 2.42 4.86
CA ALA A 90 -3.54 2.73 6.01
C ALA A 90 -3.82 4.10 6.65
N THR A 91 -4.87 4.81 6.23
CA THR A 91 -5.26 6.10 6.80
C THR A 91 -5.96 5.92 8.15
N CYS A 92 -5.22 5.41 9.13
CA CYS A 92 -5.60 5.43 10.54
C CYS A 92 -4.36 5.76 11.39
N SER A 93 -4.06 7.05 11.57
CA SER A 93 -3.10 7.50 12.58
C SER A 93 -3.41 8.87 13.20
N SER A 94 -4.67 9.31 13.16
CA SER A 94 -5.13 10.42 14.01
C SER A 94 -6.48 10.18 14.71
N ALA A 95 -7.09 9.01 14.56
CA ALA A 95 -8.27 8.65 15.34
C ALA A 95 -7.82 7.98 16.64
N SER A 96 -8.06 8.66 17.76
CA SER A 96 -7.78 8.22 19.13
C SER A 96 -8.68 7.05 19.60
N SER A 97 -9.10 6.16 18.70
CA SER A 97 -9.96 5.02 19.03
C SER A 97 -9.56 3.76 18.24
N PRO A 98 -9.30 2.61 18.91
CA PRO A 98 -8.88 1.37 18.26
C PRO A 98 -9.96 0.71 17.37
N ASP A 99 -11.21 1.17 17.43
CA ASP A 99 -12.33 0.57 16.69
C ASP A 99 -12.54 1.13 15.27
N ALA A 100 -11.80 2.17 14.87
CA ALA A 100 -12.01 2.86 13.59
C ALA A 100 -11.42 2.12 12.36
N CYS A 101 -10.57 1.11 12.58
CA CYS A 101 -9.80 0.49 11.49
C CYS A 101 -10.55 -0.61 10.72
N ASN A 102 -11.80 -0.93 11.09
CA ASN A 102 -12.59 -2.04 10.49
C ASN A 102 -13.80 -1.59 9.66
N ALA A 103 -13.91 -0.30 9.29
CA ALA A 103 -15.07 0.23 8.57
C ALA A 103 -14.73 0.99 7.26
N CYS A 104 -13.63 0.66 6.60
CA CYS A 104 -13.32 1.11 5.24
C CYS A 104 -13.12 -0.08 4.33
#